data_AF-A0A1I7S013-F1
#
_entry.id   AF-A0A1I7S013-F1
#
_cell.length_a   1.000
_cell.length_b   1.000
_cell.length_c   1.000
_cell.angle_alpha   90.00
_cell.angle_beta   90.00
_cell.angle_gamma   90.00
#
_symmetry.space_group_name_H-M   'P 1'
#
loop_
_entity.id
_entity.type
_entity.pdbx_description
1 polymer ?
#
loop_
_entity_poly.entity_id
_entity_poly.type
_entity_poly.pdbx_seq_one_letter_code
_entity_poly.pdbx_strand_id
1 'polypeptide(L)' 'MFISTKTFLLILALMMVYLTQCVRTSPTFPGAEEVAEEVRTCKIEVKTTVTHEGKCIRLRGQIPACASDGYLDVKTDECN' A
#
# COMPACT_ATOMS: atom_id res chain seq x y z
N MET A 1 -8.54 -44.63 4.72
CA MET A 1 -9.65 -44.30 3.80
C MET A 1 -9.04 -44.17 2.41
N PHE A 2 -8.99 -45.26 1.63
CA PHE A 2 -8.32 -45.29 0.33
C PHE A 2 -9.28 -44.79 -0.74
N ILE A 3 -9.03 -43.59 -1.26
CA ILE A 3 -9.78 -43.08 -2.42
C ILE A 3 -9.34 -43.93 -3.62
N SER A 4 -10.28 -44.68 -4.20
CA SER A 4 -10.02 -45.51 -5.37
C SER A 4 -9.49 -44.64 -6.52
N THR A 5 -8.51 -45.14 -7.28
CA THR A 5 -7.86 -44.40 -8.38
C THR A 5 -8.86 -43.87 -9.41
N LYS A 6 -9.98 -44.58 -9.60
CA LYS A 6 -11.11 -44.14 -10.44
C LYS A 6 -11.78 -42.88 -9.91
N THR A 7 -11.93 -42.77 -8.60
CA THR A 7 -12.54 -41.60 -7.93
C THR A 7 -11.61 -40.39 -8.02
N PHE A 8 -10.30 -40.58 -7.89
CA PHE A 8 -9.32 -39.51 -8.04
C PHE A 8 -9.27 -38.94 -9.47
N LEU A 9 -9.32 -39.81 -10.48
CA LEU A 9 -9.41 -39.41 -11.89
C LEU A 9 -10.69 -38.62 -12.20
N LEU A 10 -11.83 -39.00 -11.61
CA LEU A 10 -13.09 -38.27 -11.77
C LEU A 10 -13.03 -36.86 -11.16
N ILE A 11 -12.40 -36.70 -9.99
CA ILE A 11 -12.25 -35.39 -9.34
C ILE A 11 -11.33 -34.48 -10.16
N LEU A 12 -10.20 -35.01 -10.66
CA LEU A 12 -9.30 -34.27 -11.55
C LEU A 12 -10.01 -33.82 -12.83
N ALA A 13 -10.80 -34.69 -13.45
CA ALA A 13 -11.59 -34.33 -14.64
C ALA A 13 -12.61 -33.23 -14.34
N LEU A 14 -13.31 -33.31 -13.20
CA LEU A 14 -14.27 -32.28 -12.76
C LEU A 14 -13.57 -30.94 -12.51
N MET A 15 -12.41 -30.94 -11.86
CA MET A 15 -11.62 -29.72 -11.63
C MET A 15 -11.16 -29.06 -12.93
N MET A 16 -10.72 -29.85 -13.91
CA MET A 16 -10.32 -29.34 -15.22
C MET A 16 -11.51 -28.72 -15.96
N VAL A 17 -12.68 -29.34 -15.91
CA VAL A 17 -13.91 -28.78 -16.50
C VAL A 17 -14.31 -27.49 -15.81
N TYR A 18 -14.22 -27.42 -14.48
CA TYR A 18 -14.54 -26.22 -13.69
C TYR A 18 -13.62 -25.04 -14.02
N LEU A 19 -12.31 -25.29 -14.10
CA LEU A 19 -11.31 -24.29 -14.52
C LEU A 19 -11.59 -23.76 -15.93
N THR A 20 -12.03 -24.63 -16.84
CA THR A 20 -12.33 -24.23 -18.22
C THR A 20 -13.61 -23.39 -18.30
N GLN A 21 -14.58 -23.61 -17.42
CA GLN A 21 -15.81 -22.82 -17.36
C GLN A 21 -15.56 -21.40 -16.82
N CYS A 22 -14.66 -21.23 -15.85
CA CYS A 22 -14.33 -19.91 -15.31
C CYS A 22 -13.67 -18.98 -16.34
N VAL A 23 -12.90 -19.52 -17.30
CA VAL A 23 -12.29 -18.71 -18.39
C VAL A 23 -13.35 -18.21 -19.37
N ARG A 24 -14.48 -18.91 -19.51
CA ARG A 24 -15.48 -18.62 -20.55
C ARG A 24 -16.55 -17.60 -20.12
N THR A 25 -16.58 -17.22 -18.84
CA THR A 25 -17.56 -16.26 -18.28
C THR A 25 -16.91 -14.98 -17.76
N SER A 26 -15.77 -14.57 -18.30
CA SER A 26 -15.35 -13.18 -18.17
C SER A 26 -16.35 -12.32 -18.94
N PRO A 27 -17.08 -11.39 -18.31
CA PRO A 27 -17.93 -10.46 -19.03
C PRO A 27 -17.04 -9.63 -19.95
N THR A 28 -17.17 -9.83 -21.26
CA THR A 28 -16.59 -8.94 -22.26
C THR A 28 -17.30 -7.60 -22.12
N PHE A 29 -16.73 -6.69 -21.32
CA PHE A 29 -17.11 -5.29 -21.34
C PHE A 29 -16.80 -4.77 -22.75
N PRO A 30 -17.80 -4.27 -23.51
CA PRO A 30 -17.55 -3.65 -24.81
C PRO A 30 -16.90 -2.30 -24.56
N GLY A 31 -15.56 -2.29 -24.53
CA GLY A 31 -14.81 -1.06 -24.27
C GLY A 31 -13.30 -1.19 -24.26
N ALA A 32 -12.72 -2.31 -24.69
CA ALA A 32 -11.29 -2.40 -24.97
C ALA A 32 -11.03 -1.99 -26.42
N GLU A 33 -11.19 -0.70 -26.70
CA GLU A 33 -10.39 -0.08 -27.74
C GLU A 33 -8.95 -0.21 -27.26
N GLU A 34 -8.11 -0.92 -28.01
CA GLU A 34 -6.66 -1.03 -27.75
C GLU A 34 -6.02 0.35 -27.99
N VAL A 35 -6.33 1.31 -27.14
CA VAL A 35 -5.51 2.49 -26.96
C VAL A 35 -4.28 1.97 -26.27
N ALA A 36 -3.14 1.98 -26.96
CA ALA A 36 -1.84 1.86 -26.33
C ALA A 36 -1.76 2.97 -25.28
N GLU A 37 -2.20 2.66 -24.07
CA GLU A 37 -2.13 3.55 -22.92
C GLU A 37 -0.63 3.64 -22.62
N GLU A 38 0.01 4.68 -23.16
CA GLU A 38 1.27 5.15 -22.62
C GLU A 38 1.03 5.29 -21.13
N VAL A 39 1.58 4.35 -20.35
CA VAL A 39 1.54 4.42 -18.89
C VAL A 39 2.36 5.66 -18.53
N ARG A 40 1.69 6.81 -18.46
CA ARG A 40 2.27 8.09 -18.09
C ARG A 40 2.55 8.04 -16.60
N THR A 41 3.71 7.47 -16.28
CA THR A 41 4.22 7.46 -14.91
C THR A 41 4.63 8.89 -14.55
N CYS A 42 4.02 9.44 -13.51
CA CYS A 42 4.43 10.71 -12.92
C CYS A 42 5.37 10.45 -11.74
N LYS A 43 6.34 11.34 -11.54
CA LYS A 43 7.19 11.33 -10.35
C LYS A 43 6.47 12.11 -9.25
N ILE A 44 6.39 11.52 -8.07
CA ILE A 44 5.96 12.21 -6.86
C ILE A 44 7.15 12.39 -5.93
N GLU A 45 7.26 13.58 -5.35
CA GLU A 45 8.21 13.84 -4.26
C GLU A 45 7.51 13.59 -2.93
N VAL A 46 7.96 12.56 -2.20
CA VAL A 46 7.46 12.26 -0.85
C VAL A 46 8.46 12.83 0.15
N LYS A 47 8.04 13.81 0.94
CA LYS A 47 8.81 14.34 2.07
C LYS A 47 8.24 13.75 3.36
N THR A 48 9.09 13.02 4.10
CA THR A 48 8.72 12.47 5.41
C THR A 48 9.20 13.43 6.50
N THR A 49 8.27 13.91 7.33
CA THR A 49 8.58 14.62 8.57
C THR A 49 8.60 13.62 9.72
N VAL A 50 9.64 13.68 10.56
CA VAL A 50 9.75 12.86 11.77
C VAL A 50 9.54 13.75 12.98
N THR A 51 8.55 13.41 13.80
CA THR A 51 8.29 14.10 15.07
C THR A 51 9.09 13.42 16.17
N HIS A 52 9.78 14.21 16.97
CA HIS A 52 10.49 13.75 18.15
C HIS A 52 9.82 14.32 19.40
N GLU A 53 9.65 13.50 20.44
CA GLU A 53 9.20 14.00 21.73
C GLU A 53 10.31 14.86 22.35
N GLY A 54 9.96 16.10 22.69
CA GLY A 54 10.88 17.07 23.25
C GLY A 54 10.32 17.74 24.50
N LYS A 55 11.14 18.57 25.13
CA LYS A 55 10.76 19.42 26.26
C LYS A 55 10.73 20.87 25.80
N CYS A 56 9.68 21.58 26.19
CA CYS A 56 9.65 23.03 26.04
C CYS A 56 10.66 23.67 26.99
N ILE A 57 11.62 24.36 26.41
CA ILE A 57 12.66 25.11 27.12
C ILE A 57 12.58 26.59 26.73
N ARG A 58 13.14 27.45 27.56
CA ARG A 58 13.32 28.88 27.24
C ARG A 58 14.79 29.16 27.00
N LEU A 59 15.10 29.56 25.78
CA LEU A 59 16.44 30.03 25.43
C LEU A 59 16.67 31.43 26.00
N ARG A 60 17.95 31.86 26.05
CA ARG A 60 18.31 33.20 26.53
C ARG A 60 17.55 34.26 25.73
N GLY A 61 16.90 35.19 26.43
CA GLY A 61 15.99 36.16 25.80
C GLY A 61 14.51 35.76 25.81
N GLN A 62 14.12 34.74 26.60
CA GLN A 62 12.75 34.27 26.78
C GLN A 62 12.10 33.68 25.51
N ILE A 63 12.91 33.21 24.56
CA ILE A 63 12.42 32.59 23.34
C ILE A 63 11.96 31.16 23.67
N PRO A 64 10.68 30.81 23.49
CA PRO A 64 10.23 29.43 23.65
C PRO A 64 10.83 28.55 22.54
N ALA A 65 11.32 27.38 22.91
CA ALA A 65 11.90 26.41 21.99
C ALA A 65 11.58 24.98 22.46
N CYS A 66 11.47 24.04 21.53
CA CYS A 66 11.37 22.62 21.83
C CYS A 66 12.75 21.96 21.68
N ALA A 67 13.23 21.30 22.73
CA ALA A 67 14.50 20.58 22.70
C ALA A 67 14.27 19.07 22.91
N SER A 68 14.80 18.26 22.01
CA SER A 68 14.86 16.81 22.10
C SER A 68 16.32 16.34 22.06
N ASP A 69 16.57 15.04 22.19
CA ASP A 69 17.92 14.47 22.18
C ASP A 69 18.60 14.73 20.82
N GLY A 70 19.39 15.79 20.76
CA GLY A 70 20.15 16.20 19.57
C GLY A 70 19.43 17.17 18.62
N TYR A 71 18.20 17.58 18.93
CA TYR A 71 17.40 18.48 18.08
C TYR A 71 16.90 19.69 18.87
N LEU A 72 16.97 20.87 18.26
CA LEU A 72 16.47 22.12 18.83
C LEU A 72 15.60 22.84 17.80
N ASP A 73 14.32 22.99 18.11
CA ASP A 73 13.38 23.76 17.32
C ASP A 73 13.03 25.07 18.04
N VAL A 74 13.35 26.20 17.42
CA VAL A 74 13.23 27.56 17.99
C VAL A 74 11.89 28.21 17.62
N LYS A 75 11.05 27.55 16.81
CA LYS A 75 9.75 28.08 16.34
C LYS A 75 8.66 27.00 16.34
N THR A 76 8.48 26.35 17.48
CA THR A 76 7.35 25.42 17.65
C THR A 76 6.19 26.14 18.35
N ASP A 77 5.03 26.21 17.70
CA ASP A 77 3.80 26.78 18.26
C ASP A 77 3.30 26.01 19.50
N GLU A 78 3.74 24.76 19.69
CA GLU A 78 3.39 23.90 20.82
C GLU A 78 3.97 24.38 22.16
N CYS A 79 5.02 25.20 22.15
CA CYS A 79 5.72 25.67 23.35
C CYS A 79 5.48 27.15 23.68
N ASN A 80 4.51 27.79 23.01
CA ASN A 80 4.20 29.22 23.16
C ASN A 80 3.22 29.50 24.31
#